data_AF-A0A1G9G4R1-F1
#
_entry.id   AF-A0A1G9G4R1-F1
#
_cell.length_a   1.000
_cell.length_b   1.000
_cell.length_c   1.000
_cell.angle_alpha   90.00
_cell.angle_beta   90.00
_cell.angle_gamma   90.00
#
_symmetry.space_group_name_H-M   'P 1'
#
loop_
_entity.id
_entity.type
_entity.pdbx_description
1 polymer ?
#
loop_
_entity_poly.entity_id
_entity_poly.type
_entity_poly.pdbx_seq_one_letter_code
_entity_poly.pdbx_strand_id
1 'polypeptide(L)'
;MPLIAAGPAGGTGERKGSAVSEKITTCLWFDSQAEEAAEYYVSIFDDGKILDVARYGDGGPGPAGQAITVRFLLDGRTFTALNGGPTFTFTEAVSFVIDCASQEEVDRYWSALTDGGQESQCGWLKDRYGVSWQVVPSVLGQLIGGPDPDGAQRAMQAMLGMRKLDIAALQRAYDGA
;
A
#
# COMPACT_ATOMS: atom_id res chain seq x y z
N MET A 1 54.68 -5.92 -39.35
CA MET A 1 54.06 -6.47 -40.58
C MET A 1 54.66 -7.85 -40.77
N PRO A 2 53.90 -8.96 -40.75
CA PRO A 2 52.53 -9.21 -41.27
C PRO A 2 51.47 -9.28 -40.14
N LEU A 3 50.14 -9.13 -40.25
CA LEU A 3 49.02 -9.33 -41.22
C LEU A 3 48.11 -10.57 -40.95
N ILE A 4 47.11 -10.36 -40.06
CA ILE A 4 45.65 -10.73 -40.05
C ILE A 4 45.17 -12.17 -40.35
N ALA A 5 44.33 -12.70 -39.43
CA ALA A 5 43.04 -13.41 -39.68
C ALA A 5 42.21 -13.50 -38.35
N ALA A 6 41.09 -12.78 -38.22
CA ALA A 6 39.69 -13.21 -38.40
C ALA A 6 39.13 -14.11 -37.24
N GLY A 7 38.12 -13.58 -36.50
CA GLY A 7 37.46 -14.23 -35.36
C GLY A 7 36.39 -15.29 -35.72
N PRO A 8 35.64 -15.81 -34.73
CA PRO A 8 34.20 -15.52 -34.78
C PRO A 8 33.51 -15.28 -33.42
N ALA A 9 32.47 -14.47 -33.53
CA ALA A 9 31.11 -14.62 -32.99
C ALA A 9 30.87 -14.98 -31.51
N GLY A 10 30.11 -14.09 -30.86
CA GLY A 10 28.74 -14.42 -30.50
C GLY A 10 28.54 -15.27 -29.25
N GLY A 11 28.42 -14.57 -28.12
CA GLY A 11 27.72 -15.07 -26.94
C GLY A 11 26.77 -14.00 -26.43
N THR A 12 25.68 -13.75 -27.16
CA THR A 12 24.51 -13.02 -26.65
C THR A 12 23.86 -13.86 -25.56
N GLY A 13 24.42 -13.80 -24.35
CA GLY A 13 23.68 -14.16 -23.16
C GLY A 13 22.65 -13.08 -22.90
N GLU A 14 21.43 -13.30 -23.38
CA GLU A 14 20.25 -12.59 -22.88
C GLU A 14 20.31 -12.60 -21.36
N ARG A 15 20.51 -11.42 -20.75
CA ARG A 15 20.21 -11.23 -19.34
C ARG A 15 18.70 -11.40 -19.22
N LYS A 16 18.24 -12.62 -18.92
CA LYS A 16 16.92 -12.85 -18.33
C LYS A 16 16.76 -11.81 -17.23
N GLY A 17 15.73 -10.97 -17.35
CA GLY A 17 15.51 -9.84 -16.47
C GLY A 17 15.73 -10.25 -15.02
N SER A 18 16.78 -9.68 -14.41
CA SER A 18 16.94 -9.74 -12.97
C SER A 18 15.69 -9.09 -12.40
N ALA A 19 14.80 -9.89 -11.81
CA ALA A 19 13.92 -9.35 -10.79
C ALA A 19 14.85 -8.62 -9.82
N VAL A 20 14.73 -7.30 -9.74
CA VAL A 20 15.51 -6.53 -8.79
C VAL A 20 14.99 -6.98 -7.43
N SER A 21 15.76 -7.82 -6.75
CA SER A 21 15.49 -8.14 -5.35
C SER A 21 15.50 -6.82 -4.60
N GLU A 22 14.36 -6.41 -4.05
CA GLU A 22 14.30 -5.20 -3.24
C GLU A 22 15.24 -5.36 -2.05
N LYS A 23 16.12 -4.37 -1.82
CA LYS A 23 17.07 -4.42 -0.70
C LYS A 23 16.41 -4.23 0.66
N ILE A 24 15.26 -3.56 0.67
CA ILE A 24 14.46 -3.25 1.86
C ILE A 24 13.00 -3.50 1.47
N THR A 25 12.28 -4.21 2.33
CA THR A 25 10.85 -4.52 2.14
C THR A 25 10.12 -4.28 3.45
N THR A 26 8.92 -3.71 3.37
CA THR A 26 8.05 -3.51 4.53
C THR A 26 7.56 -4.87 5.05
N CYS A 27 7.74 -5.12 6.35
CA CYS A 27 7.21 -6.30 7.02
C CYS A 27 6.08 -5.90 7.97
N LEU A 28 4.92 -6.54 7.80
CA LEU A 28 3.71 -6.34 8.59
C LEU A 28 3.54 -7.51 9.56
N TRP A 29 3.40 -7.21 10.85
CA TRP A 29 3.26 -8.20 11.90
C TRP A 29 1.79 -8.50 12.18
N PHE A 30 1.39 -9.76 12.04
CA PHE A 30 0.04 -10.24 12.34
C PHE A 30 0.08 -11.33 13.41
N ASP A 31 -1.05 -11.54 14.07
CA ASP A 31 -1.17 -12.59 15.07
C ASP A 31 -1.14 -13.96 14.40
N SER A 32 -2.07 -14.18 13.46
CA SER A 32 -2.22 -15.42 12.69
C SER A 32 -2.84 -15.23 11.30
N GLN A 33 -3.24 -13.99 10.95
CA GLN A 33 -4.04 -13.64 9.78
C GLN A 33 -3.22 -13.12 8.60
N ALA A 34 -1.90 -13.31 8.58
CA ALA A 34 -1.03 -12.77 7.52
C ALA A 34 -1.45 -13.14 6.09
N GLU A 35 -1.88 -14.40 5.88
CA GLU A 35 -2.31 -14.88 4.56
C GLU A 35 -3.67 -14.29 4.17
N GLU A 36 -4.64 -14.29 5.08
CA GLU A 36 -5.96 -13.69 4.87
C GLU A 36 -5.84 -12.18 4.57
N ALA A 37 -5.02 -11.46 5.34
CA ALA A 37 -4.80 -10.04 5.13
C ALA A 37 -4.14 -9.76 3.76
N ALA A 38 -3.14 -10.55 3.38
CA ALA A 38 -2.50 -10.41 2.07
C ALA A 38 -3.47 -10.67 0.92
N GLU A 39 -4.29 -11.72 1.00
CA GLU A 39 -5.34 -12.01 0.02
C GLU A 39 -6.37 -10.87 -0.06
N TYR A 40 -6.76 -10.35 1.09
CA TYR A 40 -7.68 -9.21 1.18
C TYR A 40 -7.12 -7.98 0.47
N TYR A 41 -5.89 -7.58 0.79
CA TYR A 41 -5.25 -6.43 0.15
C TYR A 41 -5.09 -6.65 -1.35
N VAL A 42 -4.65 -7.83 -1.78
CA VAL A 42 -4.52 -8.17 -3.21
C VAL A 42 -5.86 -8.05 -3.95
N SER A 43 -6.98 -8.36 -3.29
CA SER A 43 -8.31 -8.21 -3.89
C SER A 43 -8.77 -6.76 -4.06
N ILE A 44 -8.19 -5.82 -3.31
CA ILE A 44 -8.56 -4.40 -3.33
C ILE A 44 -7.85 -3.64 -4.44
N PHE A 45 -6.59 -3.99 -4.74
CA PHE A 45 -5.72 -3.28 -5.68
C PHE A 45 -5.68 -3.97 -7.04
N ASP A 46 -5.70 -3.19 -8.13
CA ASP A 46 -5.82 -3.73 -9.49
C ASP A 46 -4.59 -4.56 -9.91
N ASP A 47 -3.38 -4.16 -9.49
CA ASP A 47 -2.13 -4.89 -9.74
C ASP A 47 -1.67 -5.74 -8.54
N GLY A 48 -2.62 -6.12 -7.68
CA GLY A 48 -2.40 -6.98 -6.53
C GLY A 48 -1.98 -8.41 -6.91
N LYS A 49 -0.98 -8.98 -6.23
CA LYS A 49 -0.69 -10.42 -6.33
C LYS A 49 0.01 -11.00 -5.11
N ILE A 50 -0.33 -12.24 -4.75
CA ILE A 50 0.50 -13.06 -3.87
C ILE A 50 1.73 -13.53 -4.67
N LEU A 51 2.91 -13.36 -4.10
CA LEU A 51 4.19 -13.73 -4.71
C LEU A 51 4.65 -15.10 -4.21
N ASP A 52 4.66 -15.29 -2.90
CA ASP A 52 5.02 -16.55 -2.26
C ASP A 52 4.46 -16.65 -0.84
N VAL A 53 4.29 -17.89 -0.38
CA VAL A 53 3.86 -18.21 0.99
C VAL A 53 4.84 -19.23 1.57
N ALA A 54 5.55 -18.83 2.62
CA ALA A 54 6.35 -19.76 3.43
C ALA A 54 5.46 -20.38 4.50
N ARG A 55 5.49 -21.71 4.65
CA ARG A 55 4.62 -22.46 5.56
C ARG A 55 5.43 -23.32 6.53
N TYR A 56 4.86 -23.60 7.69
CA TYR A 56 5.44 -24.59 8.61
C TYR A 56 5.36 -26.00 8.01
N GLY A 57 6.44 -26.75 8.14
CA GLY A 57 6.47 -28.19 7.88
C GLY A 57 6.10 -29.01 9.11
N ASP A 58 6.09 -30.33 8.97
CA ASP A 58 5.87 -31.25 10.08
C ASP A 58 6.95 -31.05 11.16
N GLY A 59 6.52 -30.85 12.41
CA GLY A 59 7.40 -30.60 13.56
C GLY A 59 7.85 -29.14 13.73
N GLY A 60 7.32 -28.21 12.94
CA GLY A 60 7.51 -26.77 13.16
C GLY A 60 6.83 -26.26 14.44
N PRO A 61 7.14 -25.02 14.88
CA PRO A 61 6.55 -24.43 16.08
C PRO A 61 5.06 -24.07 15.92
N GLY A 62 4.52 -24.10 14.70
CA GLY A 62 3.09 -23.94 14.41
C GLY A 62 2.52 -25.14 13.63
N PRO A 63 1.18 -25.22 13.49
CA PRO A 63 0.50 -26.22 12.68
C PRO A 63 1.09 -26.37 11.28
N ALA A 64 1.29 -27.62 10.85
CA ALA A 64 1.77 -27.93 9.51
C ALA A 64 0.84 -27.29 8.45
N GLY A 65 1.43 -26.64 7.45
CA GLY A 65 0.71 -25.93 6.39
C GLY A 65 0.28 -24.51 6.73
N GLN A 66 0.34 -24.08 8.01
CA GLN A 66 0.05 -22.70 8.36
C GLN A 66 1.14 -21.76 7.80
N ALA A 67 0.72 -20.62 7.27
CA ALA A 67 1.62 -19.59 6.79
C ALA A 67 2.47 -19.00 7.94
N ILE A 68 3.77 -18.90 7.68
CA ILE A 68 4.76 -18.18 8.49
C ILE A 68 4.85 -16.75 7.97
N THR A 69 5.19 -16.61 6.68
CA THR A 69 5.24 -15.33 5.99
C THR A 69 4.57 -15.43 4.63
N VAL A 70 3.95 -14.33 4.21
CA VAL A 70 3.32 -14.18 2.90
C VAL A 70 3.91 -12.95 2.24
N ARG A 71 4.51 -13.12 1.06
CA ARG A 71 4.97 -12.00 0.25
C ARG A 71 3.91 -11.67 -0.78
N PHE A 72 3.59 -10.40 -0.90
CA PHE A 72 2.57 -9.91 -1.82
C PHE A 72 2.97 -8.56 -2.42
N LEU A 73 2.41 -8.25 -3.58
CA LEU A 73 2.59 -7.01 -4.29
C LEU A 73 1.28 -6.22 -4.25
N LEU A 74 1.36 -4.92 -3.97
CA LEU A 74 0.29 -3.95 -4.19
C LEU A 74 0.86 -2.82 -5.05
N ASP A 75 0.29 -2.56 -6.22
CA ASP A 75 0.67 -1.46 -7.13
C ASP A 75 2.19 -1.23 -7.26
N GLY A 76 2.92 -2.32 -7.53
CA GLY A 76 4.37 -2.28 -7.75
C GLY A 76 5.23 -2.24 -6.47
N ARG A 77 4.65 -2.29 -5.27
CA ARG A 77 5.37 -2.36 -3.99
C ARG A 77 5.26 -3.73 -3.35
N THR A 78 6.38 -4.33 -2.95
CA THR A 78 6.37 -5.61 -2.25
C THR A 78 6.19 -5.39 -0.75
N PHE A 79 5.41 -6.28 -0.14
CA PHE A 79 5.24 -6.39 1.30
C PHE A 79 5.47 -7.83 1.74
N THR A 80 5.86 -7.99 2.99
CA THR A 80 5.87 -9.27 3.69
C THR A 80 4.89 -9.18 4.85
N ALA A 81 3.90 -10.06 4.92
CA ALA A 81 3.11 -10.29 6.13
C ALA A 81 3.74 -11.44 6.92
N LEU A 82 3.88 -11.31 8.24
CA LEU A 82 4.47 -12.28 9.15
C LEU A 82 3.47 -12.65 10.24
N ASN A 83 3.19 -13.94 10.41
CA ASN A 83 2.47 -14.46 11.57
C ASN A 83 3.43 -14.62 12.75
N GLY A 84 3.43 -13.66 13.66
CA GLY A 84 4.30 -13.62 14.83
C GLY A 84 3.57 -13.68 16.18
N GLY A 85 2.24 -13.78 16.18
CA GLY A 85 1.43 -13.80 17.40
C GLY A 85 1.16 -12.40 17.98
N PRO A 86 0.35 -12.30 19.05
CA PRO A 86 -0.28 -11.06 19.54
C PRO A 86 0.65 -10.11 20.30
N THR A 87 1.97 -10.27 20.17
CA THR A 87 2.95 -9.51 20.94
C THR A 87 3.05 -8.05 20.48
N PHE A 88 2.87 -7.79 19.19
CA PHE A 88 2.98 -6.45 18.62
C PHE A 88 1.70 -6.08 17.89
N THR A 89 1.27 -4.82 18.03
CA THR A 89 0.07 -4.28 17.39
C THR A 89 0.43 -3.09 16.52
N PHE A 90 -0.36 -2.88 15.47
CA PHE A 90 -0.22 -1.72 14.61
C PHE A 90 -0.63 -0.43 15.33
N THR A 91 0.07 0.64 14.99
CA THR A 91 -0.23 2.00 15.40
C THR A 91 -0.11 2.93 14.19
N GLU A 92 -0.63 4.14 14.33
CA GLU A 92 -0.60 5.19 13.32
C GLU A 92 0.83 5.65 12.97
N ALA A 93 1.84 5.23 13.75
CA ALA A 93 3.26 5.52 13.50
C ALA A 93 3.75 5.03 12.14
N VAL A 94 3.13 3.99 11.59
CA VAL A 94 3.30 3.58 10.18
C VAL A 94 1.91 3.51 9.55
N SER A 95 1.74 4.21 8.42
CA SER A 95 0.53 4.13 7.62
C SER A 95 0.85 4.08 6.14
N PHE A 96 -0.09 3.55 5.36
CA PHE A 96 0.01 3.51 3.90
C PHE A 96 -0.90 4.57 3.29
N VAL A 97 -0.30 5.49 2.54
CA VAL A 97 -1.01 6.54 1.84
C VAL A 97 -1.35 6.05 0.44
N ILE A 98 -2.63 6.07 0.10
CA ILE A 98 -3.17 5.81 -1.22
C ILE A 98 -3.50 7.15 -1.86
N ASP A 99 -2.80 7.46 -2.95
CA ASP A 99 -3.01 8.67 -3.75
C ASP A 99 -4.13 8.41 -4.76
N CYS A 100 -5.26 9.08 -4.60
CA CYS A 100 -6.47 8.84 -5.38
C CYS A 100 -6.70 9.95 -6.41
N ALA A 101 -6.79 9.59 -7.68
CA ALA A 101 -6.99 10.52 -8.78
C ALA A 101 -8.43 11.02 -8.89
N SER A 102 -9.40 10.28 -8.33
CA SER A 102 -10.83 10.61 -8.43
C SER A 102 -11.63 10.26 -7.17
N GLN A 103 -12.87 10.73 -7.09
CA GLN A 103 -13.75 10.42 -5.96
C GLN A 103 -14.14 8.94 -5.94
N GLU A 104 -14.25 8.31 -7.11
CA GLU A 104 -14.54 6.88 -7.22
C GLU A 104 -13.44 6.02 -6.60
N GLU A 105 -12.17 6.40 -6.79
CA GLU A 105 -11.05 5.74 -6.12
C GLU A 105 -11.08 5.95 -4.61
N VAL A 106 -11.31 7.19 -4.16
CA VAL A 106 -11.48 7.49 -2.72
C VAL A 106 -12.58 6.61 -2.12
N ASP A 107 -13.72 6.51 -2.79
CA ASP A 107 -14.86 5.75 -2.33
C ASP A 107 -14.59 4.24 -2.30
N ARG A 108 -13.93 3.71 -3.35
CA ARG A 108 -13.51 2.31 -3.44
C ARG A 108 -12.59 1.92 -2.27
N TYR A 109 -11.48 2.64 -2.12
CA TYR A 109 -10.48 2.31 -1.10
C TYR A 109 -11.01 2.57 0.31
N TRP A 110 -11.74 3.66 0.53
CA TRP A 110 -12.34 3.95 1.83
C TRP A 110 -13.34 2.86 2.22
N SER A 111 -14.26 2.50 1.33
CA SER A 111 -15.28 1.49 1.65
C SER A 111 -14.68 0.12 1.89
N ALA A 112 -13.68 -0.29 1.09
CA ALA A 112 -13.02 -1.56 1.29
C ALA A 112 -12.26 -1.56 2.62
N LEU A 113 -11.36 -0.61 2.85
CA LEU A 113 -10.49 -0.67 4.02
C LEU A 113 -11.23 -0.41 5.34
N THR A 114 -12.41 0.23 5.32
CA THR A 114 -13.25 0.40 6.52
C THR A 114 -14.19 -0.78 6.78
N ASP A 115 -14.34 -1.73 5.85
CA ASP A 115 -15.16 -2.93 6.08
C ASP A 115 -14.56 -3.80 7.18
N GLY A 116 -15.23 -3.87 8.32
CA GLY A 116 -14.72 -4.48 9.56
C GLY A 116 -13.60 -3.69 10.25
N GLY A 117 -13.28 -2.49 9.75
CA GLY A 117 -12.27 -1.59 10.27
C GLY A 117 -12.85 -0.44 11.10
N GLN A 118 -12.07 0.64 11.23
CA GLN A 118 -12.41 1.84 11.99
C GLN A 118 -12.03 3.09 11.22
N GLU A 119 -13.02 3.95 10.96
CA GLU A 119 -12.79 5.27 10.38
C GLU A 119 -12.08 6.20 11.37
N SER A 120 -11.21 7.06 10.85
CA SER A 120 -10.61 8.18 11.56
C SER A 120 -10.80 9.48 10.75
N GLN A 121 -10.17 10.56 11.19
CA GLN A 121 -10.33 11.89 10.60
C GLN A 121 -9.40 12.11 9.40
N CYS A 122 -9.75 13.05 8.53
CA CYS A 122 -8.89 13.59 7.48
C CYS A 122 -8.32 12.52 6.51
N GLY A 123 -9.13 11.53 6.13
CA GLY A 123 -8.71 10.45 5.24
C GLY A 123 -8.02 9.28 5.95
N TRP A 124 -7.85 9.31 7.27
CA TRP A 124 -7.26 8.21 8.03
C TRP A 124 -8.28 7.13 8.37
N LEU A 125 -7.82 5.89 8.44
CA LEU A 125 -8.58 4.74 8.93
C LEU A 125 -7.64 3.64 9.46
N LYS A 126 -8.19 2.69 10.21
CA LYS A 126 -7.57 1.38 10.46
C LYS A 126 -8.42 0.30 9.80
N ASP A 127 -7.79 -0.66 9.14
CA ASP A 127 -8.51 -1.80 8.58
C ASP A 127 -8.89 -2.83 9.66
N ARG A 128 -9.57 -3.91 9.26
CA ARG A 128 -9.98 -5.01 10.15
C ARG A 128 -8.84 -5.74 10.85
N TYR A 129 -7.61 -5.57 10.37
CA TYR A 129 -6.39 -6.13 10.95
C TYR A 129 -5.62 -5.09 11.79
N GLY A 130 -6.10 -3.84 11.84
CA GLY A 130 -5.51 -2.74 12.61
C GLY A 130 -4.45 -1.93 11.86
N VAL A 131 -4.12 -2.26 10.61
CA VAL A 131 -3.14 -1.51 9.81
C VAL A 131 -3.71 -0.12 9.52
N SER A 132 -2.88 0.92 9.70
CA SER A 132 -3.29 2.31 9.45
C SER A 132 -3.14 2.67 7.97
N TRP A 133 -4.16 3.30 7.40
CA TRP A 133 -4.18 3.76 6.01
C TRP A 133 -4.62 5.22 5.94
N GLN A 134 -4.20 5.89 4.86
CA GLN A 134 -4.66 7.22 4.50
C GLN A 134 -5.15 7.19 3.05
N VAL A 135 -6.45 7.41 2.84
CA VAL A 135 -7.04 7.51 1.50
C VAL A 135 -7.16 8.99 1.15
N VAL A 136 -6.26 9.46 0.28
CA VAL A 136 -6.04 10.89 0.06
C VAL A 136 -6.22 11.23 -1.42
N PRO A 137 -7.12 12.17 -1.77
CA PRO A 137 -7.18 12.70 -3.13
C PRO A 137 -5.88 13.42 -3.52
N SER A 138 -5.38 13.21 -4.73
CA SER A 138 -4.14 13.85 -5.23
C SER A 138 -4.20 15.38 -5.19
N VAL A 139 -5.40 15.95 -5.33
CA VAL A 139 -5.62 17.40 -5.28
C VAL A 139 -5.51 17.98 -3.88
N LEU A 140 -5.60 17.16 -2.81
CA LEU A 140 -5.70 17.65 -1.43
C LEU A 140 -4.55 18.58 -1.05
N GLY A 141 -3.31 18.19 -1.37
CA GLY A 141 -2.12 18.99 -1.04
C GLY A 141 -2.12 20.37 -1.70
N GLN A 142 -2.67 20.47 -2.92
CA GLN A 142 -2.81 21.74 -3.62
C GLN A 142 -3.91 22.60 -3.00
N LEU A 143 -5.00 21.99 -2.55
CA LEU A 143 -6.10 22.72 -1.93
C LEU A 143 -5.69 23.28 -0.56
N ILE A 144 -5.02 22.50 0.30
CA ILE A 144 -4.71 22.94 1.66
C ILE A 144 -3.35 23.63 1.80
N GLY A 145 -2.54 23.64 0.75
CA GLY A 145 -1.20 24.26 0.71
C GLY A 145 -0.94 25.11 -0.52
N GLY A 146 -2.00 25.48 -1.26
CA GLY A 146 -1.92 26.22 -2.52
C GLY A 146 -1.57 27.71 -2.35
N PRO A 147 -1.49 28.44 -3.48
CA PRO A 147 -1.03 29.83 -3.51
C PRO A 147 -2.05 30.85 -2.97
N ASP A 148 -3.33 30.50 -2.87
CA ASP A 148 -4.35 31.29 -2.15
C ASP A 148 -4.42 30.85 -0.68
N PRO A 149 -3.88 31.63 0.27
CA PRO A 149 -3.87 31.26 1.69
C PRO A 149 -5.27 31.23 2.31
N ASP A 150 -6.19 32.08 1.85
CA ASP A 150 -7.54 32.15 2.40
C ASP A 150 -8.37 30.95 1.91
N GLY A 151 -8.24 30.61 0.62
CA GLY A 151 -8.79 29.37 0.07
C GLY A 151 -8.24 28.13 0.75
N ALA A 152 -6.92 28.08 0.94
CA ALA A 152 -6.27 26.96 1.62
C ALA A 152 -6.74 26.80 3.07
N GLN A 153 -6.92 27.91 3.79
CA GLN A 153 -7.46 27.87 5.14
C GLN A 153 -8.90 27.36 5.17
N ARG A 154 -9.77 27.76 4.24
CA ARG A 154 -11.15 27.23 4.15
C ARG A 154 -11.17 25.74 3.84
N ALA A 155 -10.36 25.30 2.87
CA ALA A 155 -10.23 23.89 2.52
C ALA A 155 -9.71 23.05 3.71
N MET A 156 -8.71 23.56 4.44
CA MET A 156 -8.21 22.94 5.66
C MET A 156 -9.31 22.79 6.72
N GLN A 157 -10.08 23.85 6.97
CA GLN A 157 -11.20 23.78 7.94
C GLN A 157 -12.28 22.78 7.52
N ALA A 158 -12.60 22.70 6.22
CA ALA A 158 -13.52 21.70 5.71
C ALA A 158 -12.97 20.27 5.93
N MET A 159 -11.70 20.04 5.61
CA MET A 159 -11.03 18.74 5.79
C MET A 159 -11.06 18.26 7.25
N LEU A 160 -10.85 19.16 8.22
CA LEU A 160 -10.87 18.82 9.65
C LEU A 160 -12.24 18.31 10.13
N GLY A 161 -13.32 18.63 9.41
CA GLY A 161 -14.66 18.10 9.67
C GLY A 161 -14.96 16.77 8.96
N MET A 162 -14.03 16.25 8.15
CA MET A 162 -14.23 15.06 7.33
C MET A 162 -13.56 13.83 7.93
N ARG A 163 -14.18 12.67 7.71
CA ARG A 163 -13.53 11.36 7.83
C ARG A 163 -13.06 10.91 6.46
N LYS A 164 -13.98 10.41 5.63
CA LYS A 164 -13.75 10.25 4.19
C LYS A 164 -13.70 11.63 3.53
N LEU A 165 -12.71 11.84 2.67
CA LEU A 165 -12.54 13.10 1.97
C LEU A 165 -13.48 13.21 0.75
N ASP A 166 -14.13 14.36 0.62
CA ASP A 166 -14.98 14.69 -0.52
C ASP A 166 -14.27 15.79 -1.35
N ILE A 167 -13.82 15.41 -2.55
CA ILE A 167 -13.04 16.27 -3.44
C ILE A 167 -13.82 17.54 -3.79
N ALA A 168 -15.12 17.40 -4.10
CA ALA A 168 -15.94 18.51 -4.53
C ALA A 168 -16.24 19.48 -3.38
N ALA A 169 -16.42 18.98 -2.16
CA ALA A 169 -16.62 19.79 -0.96
C ALA A 169 -15.34 20.54 -0.59
N LEU A 170 -14.18 19.90 -0.69
CA LEU A 170 -12.88 20.55 -0.50
C LEU A 170 -12.65 21.66 -1.53
N GLN A 171 -12.97 21.41 -2.80
CA GLN A 171 -12.87 22.42 -3.86
C GLN A 171 -13.84 23.58 -3.62
N ARG A 172 -15.11 23.32 -3.27
CA ARG A 172 -16.08 24.38 -2.93
C ARG A 172 -15.61 25.23 -1.75
N ALA A 173 -15.08 24.59 -0.71
CA ALA A 173 -14.52 25.31 0.44
C ALA A 173 -13.34 26.20 0.01
N TYR A 174 -12.43 25.66 -0.81
CA TYR A 174 -11.32 26.42 -1.39
C TYR A 174 -11.82 27.63 -2.20
N ASP A 175 -12.82 27.45 -3.06
CA ASP A 175 -13.39 28.50 -3.91
C ASP A 175 -14.25 29.51 -3.14
N GLY A 176 -14.69 29.16 -1.92
CA GLY A 176 -15.60 29.98 -1.11
C GLY A 176 -17.06 29.95 -1.57
N ALA A 177 -17.48 28.83 -2.16
CA ALA A 177 -18.81 28.62 -2.75
C ALA A 177 -19.74 27.73 -1.92
#